data_AF-A0A2D6AJH7-F1
#
_entry.id   AF-A0A2D6AJH7-F1
#
_cell.length_a   1.000
_cell.length_b   1.000
_cell.length_c   1.000
_cell.angle_alpha   90.00
_cell.angle_beta   90.00
_cell.angle_gamma   90.00
#
_symmetry.space_group_name_H-M   'P 1'
#
loop_
_entity.id
_entity.type
_entity.pdbx_description
1 polymer ?
#
loop_
_entity_poly.entity_id
_entity_poly.type
_entity_poly.pdbx_seq_one_letter_code
_entity_poly.pdbx_strand_id
1 'polypeptide(L)'
;MQLSINKGKCAHCSKDLPPRRSRFCTNTCSRQYGIDRAKKIRAKYKLQKKKCGSCGEIFQPKVAKHVFCSIPCWTDFNAEKIAEKRREAAAKKPKTIGRRNFKRQHLLHIEGVKPVCVRETEFTKATTPERVQLQSAVEQYLADGGLIKRYVIQPVYNTEEDVLHWGITERDEDEITERYK
;
A
#
# COMPACT_ATOMS: atom_id res chain seq x y z
N MET A 1 22.66 9.44 -12.93
CA MET A 1 22.71 8.67 -14.19
C MET A 1 23.19 7.27 -13.85
N GLN A 2 22.26 6.39 -13.49
CA GLN A 2 22.54 4.96 -13.44
C GLN A 2 22.79 4.53 -14.89
N LEU A 3 24.02 4.13 -15.19
CA LEU A 3 24.27 3.36 -16.40
C LEU A 3 23.59 2.02 -16.14
N SER A 4 22.41 1.80 -16.71
CA SER A 4 21.83 0.48 -16.80
C SER A 4 22.85 -0.39 -17.53
N ILE A 5 23.62 -1.15 -16.78
CA ILE A 5 24.54 -2.14 -17.34
C ILE A 5 23.62 -3.22 -17.88
N ASN A 6 23.23 -3.09 -19.15
CA ASN A 6 22.57 -4.15 -19.87
C ASN A 6 23.58 -5.31 -19.92
N LYS A 7 23.45 -6.23 -18.95
CA LYS A 7 24.27 -7.43 -18.86
C LYS A 7 24.15 -8.13 -20.21
N GLY A 8 25.27 -8.32 -20.90
CA GLY A 8 25.31 -8.97 -22.21
C GLY A 8 25.16 -8.06 -23.43
N LYS A 9 25.19 -6.72 -23.33
CA LYS A 9 25.25 -5.83 -24.51
C LYS A 9 26.46 -4.91 -24.50
N CYS A 10 26.98 -4.60 -25.68
CA CYS A 10 28.08 -3.64 -25.83
C CYS A 10 27.63 -2.23 -25.44
N ALA A 11 28.41 -1.57 -24.57
CA ALA A 11 28.12 -0.21 -24.12
C ALA A 11 28.23 0.88 -25.21
N HIS A 12 28.76 0.56 -26.40
CA HIS A 12 28.87 1.50 -27.53
C HIS A 12 27.85 1.22 -28.64
N CYS A 13 27.87 0.02 -29.23
CA CYS A 13 27.02 -0.32 -30.38
C CYS A 13 25.78 -1.15 -30.02
N SER A 14 25.57 -1.45 -28.74
CA SER A 14 24.43 -2.22 -28.22
C SER A 14 24.25 -3.65 -28.77
N LYS A 15 25.22 -4.16 -29.55
CA LYS A 15 25.25 -5.57 -29.98
C LYS A 15 25.36 -6.50 -28.79
N ASP A 16 24.72 -7.66 -28.88
CA ASP A 16 24.82 -8.70 -27.87
C ASP A 16 26.27 -9.20 -27.79
N LEU A 17 26.73 -9.36 -26.55
CA LEU A 17 28.05 -9.85 -26.23
C LEU A 17 27.95 -11.30 -25.80
N PRO A 18 28.96 -12.13 -26.13
CA PRO A 18 29.04 -13.45 -25.55
C PRO A 18 29.09 -13.34 -24.02
N PRO A 19 28.79 -14.41 -23.26
CA PRO A 19 28.80 -14.43 -21.80
C PRO A 19 30.20 -14.21 -21.15
N ARG A 20 31.15 -13.63 -21.88
CA ARG A 20 32.43 -13.14 -21.37
C ARG A 20 32.24 -11.81 -20.63
N ARG A 21 33.15 -11.54 -19.69
CA ARG A 21 33.17 -10.36 -18.80
C ARG A 21 33.48 -9.01 -19.49
N SER A 22 33.59 -8.93 -20.82
CA SER A 22 33.95 -7.67 -21.49
C SER A 22 32.74 -6.73 -21.61
N ARG A 23 32.98 -5.43 -21.46
CA ARG A 23 31.95 -4.38 -21.62
C ARG A 23 31.73 -3.96 -23.08
N PHE A 24 32.64 -4.36 -23.98
CA PHE A 24 32.70 -3.93 -25.36
C PHE A 24 32.91 -5.11 -26.32
N CYS A 25 32.37 -4.97 -27.54
CA CYS A 25 32.51 -5.95 -28.62
C CYS A 25 33.94 -6.07 -29.13
N THR A 26 34.59 -4.93 -29.29
CA THR A 26 35.91 -4.80 -29.88
C THR A 26 36.67 -3.66 -29.22
N ASN A 27 37.98 -3.60 -29.45
CA ASN A 27 38.81 -2.47 -29.04
C ASN A 27 38.38 -1.15 -29.70
N THR A 28 37.82 -1.21 -30.92
CA THR A 28 37.24 -0.04 -31.60
C THR A 28 36.01 0.48 -30.84
N CYS A 29 35.08 -0.41 -30.44
CA CYS A 29 33.92 -0.07 -29.60
C CYS A 29 34.36 0.61 -28.28
N SER A 30 35.44 0.11 -27.65
CA SER A 30 36.01 0.67 -26.42
C SER A 30 36.61 2.07 -26.64
N ARG A 31 37.43 2.25 -27.67
CA ARG A 31 38.06 3.53 -28.02
C ARG A 31 37.02 4.60 -28.35
N GLN A 32 36.04 4.27 -29.18
CA GLN A 32 34.97 5.18 -29.58
C GLN A 32 34.15 5.63 -28.37
N TYR A 33 33.79 4.70 -27.48
CA TYR A 33 33.12 5.02 -26.22
C TYR A 33 33.95 5.98 -25.34
N GLY A 34 35.27 5.81 -25.29
CA GLY A 34 36.18 6.73 -24.60
C GLY A 34 36.14 8.14 -25.19
N ILE A 35 36.16 8.26 -26.52
CA ILE A 35 36.06 9.53 -27.25
C ILE A 35 34.71 10.21 -26.96
N ASP A 36 33.60 9.48 -27.06
CA ASP A 36 32.26 10.00 -26.77
C ASP A 36 32.11 10.43 -25.32
N ARG A 37 32.69 9.67 -24.38
CA ARG A 37 32.72 10.05 -22.97
C ARG A 37 33.50 11.34 -22.77
N ALA A 38 34.66 11.49 -23.41
CA ALA A 38 35.45 12.72 -23.35
C ALA A 38 34.69 13.92 -23.95
N LYS A 39 34.00 13.73 -25.10
CA LYS A 39 33.15 14.74 -25.72
C LYS A 39 32.02 15.19 -24.79
N LYS A 40 31.34 14.24 -24.14
CA LYS A 40 30.31 14.52 -23.12
C LYS A 40 30.87 15.28 -21.92
N ILE A 41 32.07 14.93 -21.45
CA ILE A 41 32.73 15.65 -20.35
C ILE A 41 33.04 17.10 -20.76
N ARG A 42 33.65 17.31 -21.93
CA ARG A 42 33.93 18.66 -22.45
C ARG A 42 32.65 19.50 -22.60
N ALA A 43 31.55 18.89 -23.05
CA ALA A 43 30.26 19.57 -23.15
C ALA A 43 29.72 20.06 -21.79
N LYS A 44 30.02 19.36 -20.68
CA LYS A 44 29.60 19.80 -19.34
C LYS A 44 30.28 21.11 -18.91
N TYR A 45 31.54 21.32 -19.30
CA TYR A 45 32.28 22.54 -19.01
C TYR A 45 31.84 23.74 -19.86
N LYS A 46 31.02 23.51 -20.90
CA LYS A 46 30.42 24.59 -21.69
C LYS A 46 29.16 25.19 -21.07
N LEU A 47 28.58 24.54 -20.05
CA LEU A 47 27.42 25.09 -19.36
C LEU A 47 27.82 26.33 -18.57
N GLN A 48 26.96 27.34 -18.49
CA GLN A 48 27.24 28.51 -17.66
C GLN A 48 27.20 28.15 -16.17
N LYS A 49 28.11 28.72 -15.39
CA LYS A 49 28.08 28.62 -13.92
C LYS A 49 26.79 29.27 -13.40
N LYS A 50 26.16 28.64 -12.41
CA LYS A 50 24.91 29.10 -11.80
C LYS A 50 25.07 29.21 -10.29
N LYS A 51 24.28 30.07 -9.65
CA LYS A 51 24.18 30.11 -8.18
C LYS A 51 23.31 28.96 -7.69
N CYS A 52 23.72 28.33 -6.58
CA CYS A 52 22.96 27.28 -5.91
C CYS A 52 21.67 27.85 -5.32
N GLY A 53 20.54 27.19 -5.54
CA GLY A 53 19.25 27.61 -4.99
C GLY A 53 19.12 27.50 -3.46
N SER A 54 20.06 26.84 -2.77
CA SER A 54 20.06 26.66 -1.32
C SER A 54 21.16 27.49 -0.64
N CYS A 55 22.44 27.25 -0.97
CA CYS A 55 23.56 27.97 -0.33
C CYS A 55 24.02 29.25 -1.06
N GLY A 56 23.50 29.55 -2.25
CA GLY A 56 23.91 30.73 -3.03
C GLY A 56 25.28 30.62 -3.72
N GLU A 57 26.08 29.60 -3.44
CA GLU A 57 27.40 29.41 -4.05
C GLU A 57 27.35 29.20 -5.57
N ILE A 58 28.36 29.70 -6.28
CA ILE A 58 28.48 29.54 -7.73
C ILE A 58 29.07 28.17 -8.05
N PHE A 59 28.34 27.34 -8.79
CA PHE A 59 28.77 26.00 -9.18
C PHE A 59 28.62 25.74 -10.68
N GLN A 60 29.35 24.74 -11.17
CA GLN A 60 29.25 24.27 -12.55
C GLN A 60 28.16 23.20 -12.67
N PRO A 61 27.03 23.45 -13.34
CA PRO A 61 25.96 22.47 -13.45
C PRO A 61 26.37 21.29 -14.34
N LYS A 62 25.94 20.08 -13.99
CA LYS A 62 26.18 18.86 -14.79
C LYS A 62 25.16 18.73 -15.95
N VAL A 63 24.00 19.35 -15.80
CA VAL A 63 22.85 19.33 -16.72
C VAL A 63 22.18 20.70 -16.67
N ALA A 64 21.54 21.14 -17.76
CA ALA A 64 20.88 22.46 -17.83
C ALA A 64 19.87 22.71 -16.68
N LYS A 65 19.14 21.66 -16.27
CA LYS A 65 18.14 21.66 -15.17
C LYS A 65 18.75 21.55 -13.76
N HIS A 66 20.08 21.49 -13.62
CA HIS A 66 20.72 21.33 -12.31
C HIS A 66 20.71 22.68 -11.56
N VAL A 67 20.03 22.72 -10.41
CA VAL A 67 19.79 23.93 -9.61
C VAL A 67 20.67 24.00 -8.35
N PHE A 68 21.07 22.84 -7.81
CA PHE A 68 21.81 22.75 -6.55
C PHE A 68 23.25 22.31 -6.80
N CYS A 69 24.18 22.82 -6.00
CA CYS A 69 25.60 22.48 -6.13
C CYS A 69 25.89 21.02 -5.69
N SER A 70 25.13 20.51 -4.72
CA SER A 70 25.39 19.25 -4.03
C SER A 70 24.08 18.52 -3.68
N ILE A 71 24.20 17.23 -3.37
CA ILE A 71 23.08 16.41 -2.87
C ILE A 71 22.51 16.97 -1.55
N PRO A 72 23.33 17.36 -0.53
CA PRO A 72 22.78 17.92 0.70
C PRO A 72 21.95 19.19 0.46
N CYS A 73 22.44 20.12 -0.37
CA CYS A 73 21.66 21.33 -0.72
C CYS A 73 20.31 21.00 -1.38
N TRP A 74 20.23 19.92 -2.16
CA TRP A 74 18.97 19.46 -2.72
C TRP A 74 18.07 18.80 -1.67
N THR A 75 18.63 18.00 -0.76
CA THR A 75 17.85 17.35 0.30
C THR A 75 17.25 18.36 1.27
N ASP A 76 18.00 19.39 1.64
CA ASP A 76 17.56 20.42 2.58
C ASP A 76 16.41 21.23 1.99
N PHE A 77 16.59 21.71 0.76
CA PHE A 77 15.54 22.42 0.02
C PHE A 77 14.29 21.55 -0.18
N ASN A 78 14.47 20.27 -0.52
CA ASN A 78 13.34 19.37 -0.74
C ASN A 78 12.62 19.01 0.57
N ALA A 79 13.35 18.92 1.69
CA ALA A 79 12.78 18.67 3.00
C ALA A 79 11.88 19.83 3.44
N GLU A 80 12.33 21.07 3.26
CA GLU A 80 11.54 22.27 3.54
C GLU A 80 10.28 22.31 2.68
N LYS A 81 10.41 22.08 1.37
CA LYS A 81 9.27 22.05 0.45
C LYS A 81 8.26 20.96 0.77
N ILE A 82 8.72 19.79 1.21
CA ILE A 82 7.85 18.70 1.67
C ILE A 82 7.15 19.10 2.97
N ALA A 83 7.86 19.74 3.90
CA ALA A 83 7.30 20.21 5.17
C ALA A 83 6.21 21.27 4.94
N GLU A 84 6.44 22.22 4.04
CA GLU A 84 5.46 23.23 3.63
C GLU A 84 4.20 22.58 3.05
N LYS A 85 4.35 21.67 2.08
CA LYS A 85 3.22 20.90 1.53
C LYS A 85 2.45 20.13 2.59
N ARG A 86 3.14 19.59 3.60
CA ARG A 86 2.50 18.90 4.74
C ARG A 86 1.71 19.88 5.61
N ARG A 87 2.23 21.10 5.85
CA ARG A 87 1.52 22.16 6.59
C ARG A 87 0.27 22.62 5.83
N GLU A 88 0.39 22.86 4.52
CA GLU A 88 -0.76 23.21 3.67
C GLU A 88 -1.81 22.10 3.64
N ALA A 89 -1.39 20.84 3.50
CA ALA A 89 -2.30 19.71 3.52
C ALA A 89 -2.98 19.55 4.89
N ALA A 90 -2.27 19.83 5.99
CA ALA A 90 -2.84 19.81 7.34
C ALA A 90 -3.85 20.95 7.53
N ALA A 91 -3.58 22.15 6.99
CA ALA A 91 -4.51 23.28 7.03
C ALA A 91 -5.78 23.04 6.21
N LYS A 92 -5.67 22.36 5.07
CA LYS A 92 -6.81 22.02 4.19
C LYS A 92 -7.58 20.80 4.65
N LYS A 93 -7.02 19.94 5.51
CA LYS A 93 -7.74 18.78 6.02
C LYS A 93 -8.89 19.28 6.89
N PRO A 94 -10.15 18.91 6.58
CA PRO A 94 -11.24 19.16 7.51
C PRO A 94 -10.84 18.54 8.85
N LYS A 95 -11.05 19.27 9.94
CA LYS A 95 -10.89 18.72 11.29
C LYS A 95 -11.90 17.59 11.42
N THR A 96 -11.53 16.38 11.01
CA THR A 96 -12.33 15.20 11.26
C THR A 96 -12.33 15.04 12.76
N ILE A 97 -13.39 15.51 13.41
CA ILE A 97 -13.75 15.19 14.79
C ILE A 97 -13.53 13.69 14.92
N GLY A 98 -12.61 13.30 15.79
CA GLY A 98 -11.87 12.05 15.68
C GLY A 98 -12.75 10.85 15.38
N ARG A 99 -12.72 10.36 14.14
CA ARG A 99 -12.94 8.94 13.89
C ARG A 99 -11.69 8.22 14.38
N ARG A 100 -11.57 8.07 15.70
CA ARG A 100 -10.70 7.09 16.33
C ARG A 100 -10.94 5.78 15.60
N ASN A 101 -9.98 5.34 14.81
CA ASN A 101 -9.77 3.95 14.37
C ASN A 101 -10.98 3.00 14.47
N PHE A 102 -12.11 3.32 13.82
CA PHE A 102 -13.29 2.45 13.77
C PHE A 102 -13.06 1.24 12.83
N LYS A 103 -11.89 1.15 12.19
CA LYS A 103 -11.52 0.08 11.25
C LYS A 103 -11.22 -1.28 11.90
N ARG A 104 -11.54 -1.49 13.19
CA ARG A 104 -11.42 -2.80 13.83
C ARG A 104 -12.67 -3.31 14.58
N GLN A 105 -13.80 -2.61 14.52
CA GLN A 105 -15.04 -3.06 15.20
C GLN A 105 -16.15 -3.56 14.26
N HIS A 106 -15.93 -3.58 12.95
CA HIS A 106 -16.97 -3.90 11.95
C HIS A 106 -17.35 -5.38 11.80
N LEU A 107 -17.06 -6.25 12.78
CA LEU A 107 -17.50 -7.64 12.67
C LEU A 107 -18.80 -7.96 13.40
N LEU A 108 -19.24 -7.24 14.44
CA LEU A 108 -20.50 -7.59 15.14
C LEU A 108 -21.17 -6.39 15.86
N HIS A 109 -21.27 -5.23 15.22
CA HIS A 109 -22.20 -4.19 15.67
C HIS A 109 -23.25 -4.00 14.58
N ILE A 110 -24.38 -4.67 14.74
CA ILE A 110 -25.60 -4.35 13.99
C ILE A 110 -26.14 -3.08 14.64
N GLU A 111 -26.02 -1.95 13.93
CA GLU A 111 -26.57 -0.68 14.40
C GLU A 111 -28.08 -0.85 14.65
N GLY A 112 -28.53 -0.58 15.88
CA GLY A 112 -29.94 -0.70 16.29
C GLY A 112 -30.29 -1.91 17.17
N VAL A 113 -29.45 -2.94 17.24
CA VAL A 113 -29.73 -4.12 18.09
C VAL A 113 -28.95 -4.04 19.39
N LYS A 114 -29.62 -3.64 20.48
CA LYS A 114 -29.02 -3.64 21.81
C LYS A 114 -28.86 -5.10 22.29
N PRO A 115 -27.66 -5.54 22.69
CA PRO A 115 -27.50 -6.87 23.27
C PRO A 115 -28.32 -6.96 24.56
N VAL A 116 -29.11 -8.02 24.69
CA VAL A 116 -29.88 -8.29 25.91
C VAL A 116 -29.04 -9.21 26.78
N CYS A 117 -28.77 -8.76 28.01
CA CYS A 117 -28.14 -9.60 29.02
C CYS A 117 -29.19 -10.53 29.61
N VAL A 118 -29.03 -11.82 29.38
CA VAL A 118 -29.92 -12.84 29.95
C VAL A 118 -29.35 -13.26 31.31
N ARG A 119 -30.13 -13.10 32.37
CA ARG A 119 -29.76 -13.53 33.74
C ARG A 119 -30.38 -14.87 34.12
N GLU A 120 -31.45 -15.25 33.44
CA GLU A 120 -32.21 -16.47 33.69
C GLU A 120 -32.40 -17.20 32.36
N THR A 121 -32.03 -18.48 32.31
CA THR A 121 -32.16 -19.30 31.10
C THR A 121 -33.13 -20.44 31.35
N GLU A 122 -34.18 -20.52 30.55
CA GLU A 122 -35.03 -21.71 30.48
C GLU A 122 -34.43 -22.67 29.45
N PHE A 123 -33.93 -23.81 29.91
CA PHE A 123 -33.43 -24.86 29.03
C PHE A 123 -34.54 -25.85 28.67
N THR A 124 -34.61 -26.25 27.41
CA THR A 124 -35.38 -27.44 27.02
C THR A 124 -34.76 -28.70 27.62
N LYS A 125 -35.57 -29.67 28.06
CA LYS A 125 -35.12 -30.94 28.65
C LYS A 125 -34.06 -31.60 27.75
N ALA A 126 -32.88 -31.87 28.29
CA ALA A 126 -31.77 -32.46 27.56
C ALA A 126 -32.03 -33.95 27.28
N THR A 127 -31.81 -34.38 26.04
CA THR A 127 -31.96 -35.77 25.60
C THR A 127 -30.63 -36.53 25.58
N THR A 128 -29.49 -35.80 25.56
CA THR A 128 -28.14 -36.36 25.46
C THR A 128 -27.30 -36.04 26.70
N PRO A 129 -26.39 -36.94 27.13
CA PRO A 129 -25.59 -36.75 28.35
C PRO A 129 -24.65 -35.54 28.26
N GLU A 130 -24.11 -35.26 27.07
CA GLU A 130 -23.25 -34.09 26.82
C GLU A 130 -24.01 -32.78 27.05
N ARG A 131 -25.30 -32.75 26.71
CA ARG A 131 -26.14 -31.56 26.87
C ARG A 131 -26.49 -31.30 28.33
N VAL A 132 -26.59 -32.35 29.15
CA VAL A 132 -26.78 -32.23 30.61
C VAL A 132 -25.56 -31.58 31.27
N GLN A 133 -24.36 -32.03 30.90
CA GLN A 133 -23.11 -31.44 31.43
C GLN A 133 -22.99 -29.96 31.05
N LEU A 134 -23.32 -29.62 29.80
CA LEU A 134 -23.29 -28.25 29.33
C LEU A 134 -24.32 -27.36 30.05
N GLN A 135 -25.52 -27.88 30.32
CA GLN A 135 -26.54 -27.16 31.12
C GLN A 135 -26.02 -26.84 32.52
N SER A 136 -25.48 -27.85 33.22
CA SER A 136 -24.91 -27.63 34.57
C SER A 136 -23.76 -26.63 34.59
N ALA A 137 -22.89 -26.64 33.57
CA ALA A 137 -21.78 -25.70 33.47
C ALA A 137 -22.26 -24.26 33.21
N VAL A 138 -23.31 -24.08 32.42
CA VAL A 138 -23.89 -22.76 32.15
C VAL A 138 -24.60 -22.22 33.40
N GLU A 139 -25.30 -23.06 34.14
CA GLU A 139 -25.95 -22.66 35.40
C GLU A 139 -24.94 -22.23 36.46
N GLN A 140 -23.83 -22.97 36.61
CA GLN A 140 -22.72 -22.57 37.49
C GLN A 140 -22.12 -21.23 37.07
N TYR A 141 -21.86 -21.05 35.77
CA TYR A 141 -21.32 -19.78 35.26
C TYR A 141 -22.24 -18.59 35.52
N LEU A 142 -23.56 -18.77 35.43
CA LEU A 142 -24.54 -17.73 35.75
C LEU A 142 -24.60 -17.46 37.27
N ALA A 143 -24.50 -18.50 38.11
CA ALA A 143 -24.46 -18.37 39.56
C ALA A 143 -23.22 -17.58 40.05
N ASP A 144 -22.08 -17.76 39.38
CA ASP A 144 -20.84 -17.02 39.64
C ASP A 144 -20.89 -15.55 39.15
N GLY A 145 -22.03 -15.09 38.62
CA GLY A 145 -22.22 -13.74 38.12
C GLY A 145 -21.77 -13.53 36.67
N GLY A 146 -21.55 -14.61 35.91
CA GLY A 146 -21.27 -14.58 34.49
C GLY A 146 -22.42 -13.98 33.67
N LEU A 147 -22.08 -13.31 32.57
CA LEU A 147 -23.04 -12.63 31.69
C LEU A 147 -22.96 -13.21 30.28
N ILE A 148 -24.04 -13.87 29.85
CA ILE A 148 -24.16 -14.37 28.47
C ILE A 148 -24.77 -13.28 27.61
N LYS A 149 -23.99 -12.76 26.66
CA LYS A 149 -24.48 -11.81 25.66
C LYS A 149 -25.12 -12.58 24.52
N ARG A 150 -26.46 -12.52 24.44
CA ARG A 150 -27.20 -13.02 23.28
C ARG A 150 -27.46 -11.86 22.33
N TYR A 151 -27.04 -12.00 21.08
CA TYR A 151 -27.52 -11.14 20.02
C TYR A 151 -28.95 -11.59 19.68
N VAL A 152 -29.91 -10.66 19.72
CA VAL A 152 -31.31 -10.94 19.41
C VAL A 152 -31.39 -11.23 17.91
N ILE A 153 -31.19 -12.50 17.57
CA ILE A 153 -31.60 -13.20 16.34
C ILE A 153 -30.99 -12.62 15.05
N GLN A 154 -30.30 -13.47 14.26
CA GLN A 154 -30.13 -13.21 12.83
C GLN A 154 -31.54 -13.10 12.24
N PRO A 155 -31.88 -12.04 11.49
CA PRO A 155 -33.19 -11.96 10.84
C PRO A 155 -33.42 -13.27 10.11
N VAL A 156 -34.47 -13.99 10.47
CA VAL A 156 -34.90 -15.16 9.71
C VAL A 156 -35.48 -14.55 8.45
N TYR A 157 -34.75 -14.64 7.35
CA TYR A 157 -35.21 -14.21 6.03
C TYR A 157 -36.37 -15.12 5.63
N ASN A 158 -37.57 -14.77 6.08
CA ASN A 158 -38.78 -15.55 5.87
C ASN A 158 -39.48 -15.19 4.55
N THR A 159 -38.99 -14.17 3.84
CA THR A 159 -39.57 -13.70 2.58
C THR A 159 -38.52 -13.70 1.47
N GLU A 160 -38.93 -14.08 0.25
CA GLU A 160 -38.06 -14.06 -0.94
C GLU A 160 -37.50 -12.66 -1.24
N GLU A 161 -38.19 -11.61 -0.75
CA GLU A 161 -37.78 -10.21 -0.90
C GLU A 161 -36.57 -9.83 -0.04
N ASP A 162 -36.27 -10.57 1.04
CA ASP A 162 -35.12 -10.30 1.91
C ASP A 162 -33.86 -11.08 1.52
N VAL A 163 -33.91 -11.90 0.48
CA VAL A 163 -32.72 -12.57 -0.06
C VAL A 163 -31.86 -11.51 -0.74
N LEU A 164 -30.63 -11.33 -0.26
CA LEU A 164 -29.64 -10.45 -0.90
C LEU A 164 -29.45 -10.86 -2.37
N HIS A 165 -30.12 -10.16 -3.28
CA HIS A 165 -29.85 -10.26 -4.71
C HIS A 165 -28.50 -9.60 -4.98
N TRP A 166 -27.47 -10.42 -5.20
CA TRP A 166 -26.09 -9.96 -5.43
C TRP A 166 -25.89 -9.23 -6.76
N GLY A 167 -26.97 -8.86 -7.47
CA GLY A 167 -26.91 -8.09 -8.71
C GLY A 167 -26.01 -8.72 -9.78
N ILE A 168 -25.73 -10.03 -9.68
CA ILE A 168 -24.95 -10.76 -10.65
C ILE A 168 -25.89 -10.98 -11.82
N THR A 169 -25.55 -10.40 -12.97
CA THR A 169 -26.34 -10.63 -14.18
C THR A 169 -26.05 -12.04 -14.70
N GLU A 170 -26.99 -12.68 -15.40
CA GLU A 170 -26.76 -14.01 -16.01
C GLU A 170 -25.47 -14.04 -16.85
N ARG A 171 -25.12 -12.90 -17.46
CA ARG A 171 -23.88 -12.71 -18.22
C ARG A 171 -22.62 -12.80 -17.36
N ASP A 172 -22.66 -12.29 -16.14
CA ASP A 172 -21.54 -12.34 -15.19
C ASP A 172 -21.38 -13.76 -14.62
N GLU A 173 -22.49 -14.51 -14.45
CA GLU A 173 -22.45 -15.92 -14.04
C GLU A 173 -21.79 -16.80 -15.10
N ASP A 174 -22.12 -16.62 -16.38
CA ASP A 174 -21.49 -17.32 -17.49
C ASP A 174 -19.99 -16.99 -17.59
N GLU A 175 -19.61 -15.72 -17.44
CA GLU A 175 -18.22 -15.27 -17.50
C GLU A 175 -17.38 -15.84 -16.34
N ILE A 176 -17.95 -15.89 -15.13
CA ILE A 176 -17.33 -16.55 -13.97
C ILE A 176 -17.19 -18.05 -14.25
N THR A 177 -18.24 -18.70 -14.76
CA THR A 177 -18.25 -20.14 -14.98
C THR A 177 -17.26 -20.56 -16.07
N GLU A 178 -17.10 -19.78 -17.13
CA GLU A 178 -16.06 -20.01 -18.15
C GLU A 178 -14.65 -19.77 -17.61
N ARG A 179 -14.45 -18.78 -16.73
CA ARG A 179 -13.13 -18.45 -16.18
C ARG A 179 -12.58 -19.50 -15.22
N TYR A 180 -13.45 -20.32 -14.65
CA TYR A 180 -13.12 -21.38 -13.70
C TYR A 180 -13.27 -22.80 -14.27
N LYS A 181 -13.54 -22.95 -15.57
CA LYS A 181 -13.32 -24.19 -16.33
C LYS A 181 -11.90 -24.23 -16.88
#